data_AF-A0A855F2S3-F1
#
_entry.id   AF-A0A855F2S3-F1
#
_cell.length_a   1.000
_cell.length_b   1.000
_cell.length_c   1.000
_cell.angle_alpha   90.00
_cell.angle_beta   90.00
_cell.angle_gamma   90.00
#
_symmetry.space_group_name_H-M   'P 1'
#
loop_
_entity.id
_entity.type
_entity.pdbx_description
1 polymer ?
#
loop_
_entity_poly.entity_id
_entity_poly.type
_entity_poly.pdbx_seq_one_letter_code
_entity_poly.pdbx_strand_id
1 'polypeptide(L)' 'MKNTVLVDAQNKLGFSKAEMARALSVHYNTYDKWERGEQKPQAAVYTAVDMLLFMHAKGILTEWMSRAE' A
#
# COMPACT_ATOMS: atom_id res chain seq x y z
N MET A 1 -14.40 -8.55 7.88
CA MET A 1 -14.56 -7.07 7.93
C MET A 1 -13.45 -6.50 7.07
N LYS A 2 -13.77 -5.70 6.05
CA LYS A 2 -12.78 -5.19 5.07
C LYS A 2 -11.73 -4.33 5.78
N ASN A 3 -10.45 -4.43 5.42
CA ASN A 3 -9.42 -3.55 6.00
C ASN A 3 -9.51 -2.17 5.33
N THR A 4 -10.29 -1.28 5.91
CA THR A 4 -10.60 0.04 5.35
C THR A 4 -9.36 0.92 5.22
N VAL A 5 -8.38 0.79 6.14
CA VAL A 5 -7.16 1.61 6.12
C VAL A 5 -6.34 1.38 4.84
N LEU A 6 -6.14 0.11 4.46
CA LEU A 6 -5.37 -0.21 3.24
C LEU A 6 -6.11 0.21 1.97
N VAL A 7 -7.42 -0.03 1.92
CA VAL A 7 -8.26 0.34 0.78
C VAL A 7 -8.30 1.86 0.60
N ASP A 8 -8.46 2.62 1.69
CA ASP A 8 -8.49 4.08 1.64
C ASP A 8 -7.14 4.66 1.22
N ALA A 9 -6.03 4.10 1.72
CA ALA A 9 -4.70 4.50 1.31
C ALA A 9 -4.46 4.20 -0.18
N GLN A 10 -4.79 3.00 -0.65
CA GLN A 10 -4.68 2.63 -2.06
C GLN A 10 -5.44 3.64 -2.95
N ASN A 11 -6.69 3.96 -2.60
CA ASN A 11 -7.50 4.91 -3.36
C ASN A 11 -6.90 6.32 -3.37
N LYS A 12 -6.38 6.79 -2.24
CA LYS A 12 -5.70 8.11 -2.16
C LYS A 12 -4.45 8.18 -3.01
N LEU A 13 -3.70 7.08 -3.09
CA LEU A 13 -2.50 6.97 -3.92
C LEU A 13 -2.83 6.78 -5.40
N GLY A 14 -4.09 6.51 -5.76
CA GLY A 14 -4.51 6.18 -7.12
C GLY A 14 -4.00 4.83 -7.60
N PHE A 15 -3.61 3.93 -6.68
CA PHE A 15 -3.01 2.64 -7.01
C PHE A 15 -4.07 1.57 -7.31
N SER A 16 -3.71 0.65 -8.20
CA SER A 16 -4.29 -0.68 -8.26
C SER A 16 -3.80 -1.55 -7.10
N LYS A 17 -4.48 -2.68 -6.84
CA LYS A 17 -4.03 -3.65 -5.83
C LYS A 17 -2.61 -4.17 -6.10
N ALA A 18 -2.26 -4.33 -7.38
CA ALA A 18 -0.94 -4.81 -7.78
C ALA A 18 0.15 -3.77 -7.51
N GLU A 19 -0.12 -2.49 -7.78
CA GLU A 19 0.79 -1.39 -7.46
C GLU A 19 0.96 -1.22 -5.96
N MET A 20 -0.13 -1.32 -5.19
CA MET A 20 -0.06 -1.25 -3.73
C MET A 20 0.74 -2.42 -3.14
N ALA A 21 0.52 -3.64 -3.64
CA ALA A 21 1.31 -4.80 -3.23
C ALA A 21 2.80 -4.62 -3.55
N ARG A 22 3.13 -4.10 -4.74
CA ARG A 22 4.51 -3.77 -5.13
C ARG A 22 5.12 -2.69 -4.22
N ALA A 23 4.40 -1.60 -3.98
CA ALA A 23 4.85 -0.50 -3.13
C ALA A 23 5.12 -0.95 -1.69
N LEU A 24 4.35 -1.92 -1.19
CA LEU A 24 4.54 -2.54 0.12
C LEU A 24 5.53 -3.73 0.11
N SER A 25 6.12 -4.06 -1.04
CA SER A 25 7.02 -5.21 -1.22
C SER A 25 6.42 -6.54 -0.72
N VAL A 26 5.15 -6.79 -1.04
CA VAL A 26 4.46 -8.04 -0.73
C VAL A 26 3.84 -8.67 -1.97
N HIS A 27 3.60 -9.98 -1.90
CA HIS A 27 2.90 -10.67 -2.98
C HIS A 27 1.44 -10.19 -3.08
N TYR A 28 0.91 -10.09 -4.31
CA TYR A 28 -0.48 -9.68 -4.58
C TYR A 28 -1.50 -10.42 -3.71
N ASN A 29 -1.40 -11.75 -3.65
CA ASN A 29 -2.31 -12.58 -2.83
C ASN A 29 -2.26 -12.23 -1.33
N THR A 30 -1.11 -11.79 -0.82
CA THR A 30 -0.98 -11.36 0.58
C THR A 30 -1.77 -10.08 0.79
N TYR A 31 -1.61 -9.09 -0.10
CA TYR A 31 -2.34 -7.84 -0.04
C TYR A 31 -3.87 -8.06 -0.21
N ASP A 32 -4.30 -8.89 -1.16
CA ASP A 32 -5.71 -9.17 -1.39
C ASP A 32 -6.40 -9.80 -0.16
N LYS A 33 -5.73 -10.73 0.53
CA LYS A 33 -6.20 -11.31 1.80
C LYS A 33 -6.33 -10.27 2.91
N TRP A 34 -5.41 -9.31 2.97
CA TRP A 34 -5.48 -8.21 3.94
C TRP A 34 -6.68 -7.30 3.68
N GLU A 35 -6.90 -6.89 2.43
CA GLU A 35 -8.06 -6.05 2.09
C GLU A 35 -9.38 -6.75 2.40
N ARG A 36 -9.50 -8.05 2.06
CA ARG A 36 -10.69 -8.86 2.33
C ARG A 36 -10.89 -9.15 3.82
N GLY A 37 -9.87 -8.89 4.65
CA GLY A 37 -9.89 -9.10 6.10
C GLY A 37 -9.73 -10.56 6.50
N GLU A 38 -9.22 -11.41 5.61
CA GLU A 38 -8.90 -12.81 5.87
C GLU A 38 -7.61 -12.96 6.68
N GLN A 39 -6.71 -11.99 6.55
CA GLN A 39 -5.47 -11.90 7.31
C GLN A 39 -5.25 -10.47 7.80
N LYS A 40 -4.56 -10.33 8.94
CA LYS A 40 -4.15 -9.03 9.46
C LYS A 40 -2.76 -8.67 8.94
N PRO A 41 -2.56 -7.44 8.43
CA PRO A 41 -1.22 -6.92 8.16
C PRO A 41 -0.40 -6.82 9.45
N GLN A 42 0.91 -6.94 9.32
CA GLN A 42 1.84 -6.63 10.40
C GLN A 42 1.87 -5.12 10.66
N ALA A 43 2.24 -4.71 11.87
CA ALA A 43 2.29 -3.29 12.25
C ALA A 43 3.14 -2.44 11.29
N ALA A 44 4.28 -2.98 10.82
CA ALA A 44 5.18 -2.32 9.88
C ALA A 44 4.51 -1.94 8.54
N VAL A 45 3.44 -2.64 8.14
CA VAL A 45 2.70 -2.33 6.92
C VAL A 45 2.01 -0.97 7.04
N TYR A 46 1.44 -0.65 8.20
CA TYR A 46 0.79 0.65 8.41
C TYR A 46 1.82 1.79 8.40
N THR A 47 3.00 1.59 8.96
CA THR A 47 4.11 2.55 8.86
C THR A 47 4.53 2.76 7.40
N ALA A 48 4.65 1.69 6.61
CA ALA A 48 4.96 1.80 5.18
C ALA A 48 3.87 2.56 4.41
N VAL A 49 2.59 2.32 4.73
CA VAL A 49 1.46 3.09 4.18
C VAL A 49 1.55 4.57 4.51
N ASP A 50 1.86 4.92 5.75
CA ASP A 50 2.02 6.32 6.15
C ASP A 50 3.17 7.00 5.39
N MET A 51 4.27 6.28 5.14
CA MET A 51 5.38 6.78 4.33
C MET A 51 4.99 6.98 2.87
N LEU A 52 4.24 6.05 2.27
CA LEU A 52 3.73 6.19 0.90
C LEU A 52 2.82 7.41 0.77
N LEU A 53 1.90 7.61 1.72
CA LEU A 53 1.01 8.78 1.76
C LEU A 53 1.79 10.09 1.95
N PHE A 54 2.80 10.09 2.81
CA PHE A 54 3.68 11.25 2.98
C PHE A 54 4.42 11.59 1.68
N MET A 55 5.02 10.61 1.01
CA MET A 55 5.71 10.79 -0.26
C MET A 55 4.77 11.28 -1.36
N HIS A 56 3.54 10.78 -1.41
CA HIS A 56 2.50 11.27 -2.32
C HIS A 56 2.17 12.74 -2.07
N ALA A 57 1.94 13.12 -0.81
CA ALA A 57 1.67 14.50 -0.43
C ALA A 57 2.84 15.45 -0.72
N LYS A 58 4.07 14.94 -0.79
CA LYS A 58 5.27 15.69 -1.18
C LYS A 58 5.54 15.70 -2.68
N GLY A 59 4.75 14.97 -3.48
CA GLY A 59 4.94 14.89 -4.93
C GLY A 59 6.17 14.08 -5.37
N ILE A 60 6.75 13.26 -4.47
CA ILE A 60 7.98 12.51 -4.73
C ILE A 60 7.74 10.99 -4.89
N LEU A 61 6.50 10.53 -4.73
CA LEU A 61 6.18 9.10 -4.77
C LEU A 61 6.56 8.44 -6.10
N THR A 62 6.26 9.08 -7.24
CA THR A 62 6.54 8.52 -8.57
C THR A 62 8.03 8.29 -8.78
N GLU A 63 8.86 9.26 -8.39
CA GLU A 63 10.32 9.14 -8.47
C GLU A 63 10.82 8.01 -7.56
N TRP A 64 10.31 7.92 -6.33
CA TRP A 64 10.67 6.85 -5.40
C TRP A 64 10.32 5.46 -5.95
N MET A 65 9.12 5.30 -6.51
CA MET A 65 8.65 4.04 -7.10
C MET A 65 9.52 3.59 -8.27
N SER A 66 10.05 4.52 -9.08
CA SER A 66 10.93 4.19 -10.22
C SER A 66 12.32 3.67 -9.82
N ARG A 67 12.74 3.87 -8.56
CA ARG A 67 14.04 3.40 -8.05
C ARG A 67 14.00 1.98 -7.49
N ALA A 68 12.81 1.41 -7.35
CA ALA A 68 12.58 0.09 -6.77
C ALA A 68 12.52 -1.05 -7.83
N GLU A 69 12.75 -0.71 -9.10
CA GLU A 69 12.96 -1.65 -10.22
C GLU A 69 14.44 -2.00 -10.41
#